data_AF-A0A2U9SI48-F1
#
_entry.id   AF-A0A2U9SI48-F1
#
_cell.length_a   1.000
_cell.length_b   1.000
_cell.length_c   1.000
_cell.angle_alpha   90.00
_cell.angle_beta   90.00
_cell.angle_gamma   90.00
#
_symmetry.space_group_name_H-M   'P 1'
#
loop_
_entity.id
_entity.type
_entity.pdbx_description
1 polymer ?
#
loop_
_entity_poly.entity_id
_entity_poly.type
_entity_poly.pdbx_seq_one_letter_code
_entity_poly.pdbx_strand_id
1 'polypeptide(L)'
;MQICIIGKMDTADKELLSWLRAAIADRRLTQLEVSRATGVHQSQISRILKGEVKRASENVTALCRYAAEASRRTSIPQEVPAAARARALLDELMNGSAEEQRAIAELLAQLVVARNASRRRRKREA
;
A
#
# COMPACT_ATOMS: atom_id res chain seq x y z
N MET A 1 15.90 -34.68 25.58
CA MET A 1 15.87 -34.78 24.11
C MET A 1 14.50 -34.30 23.63
N GLN A 2 14.44 -33.19 22.92
CA GLN A 2 13.20 -32.74 22.26
C GLN A 2 13.58 -32.20 20.88
N ILE A 3 13.25 -33.00 19.86
CA ILE A 3 13.47 -32.66 18.46
C ILE A 3 12.30 -31.77 18.05
N CYS A 4 12.53 -30.46 17.97
CA CYS A 4 11.55 -29.53 17.42
C CYS A 4 11.49 -29.71 15.90
N ILE A 5 10.31 -30.11 15.41
CA ILE A 5 10.01 -30.29 13.99
C ILE A 5 10.19 -28.94 13.29
N ILE A 6 11.28 -28.80 12.54
CA ILE A 6 11.58 -27.60 11.75
C ILE A 6 10.72 -27.63 10.48
N GLY A 7 9.54 -27.01 10.54
CA GLY A 7 8.65 -26.86 9.40
C GLY A 7 9.25 -25.97 8.31
N LYS A 8 9.20 -26.43 7.06
CA LYS A 8 9.42 -25.56 5.88
C LYS A 8 8.39 -24.44 5.90
N MET A 9 8.82 -23.22 5.57
CA MET A 9 7.95 -22.06 5.47
C MET A 9 6.94 -22.27 4.32
N ASP A 10 5.65 -22.20 4.63
CA ASP A 10 4.57 -22.44 3.68
C ASP A 10 4.43 -21.27 2.68
N THR A 11 3.73 -21.49 1.56
CA THR A 11 3.45 -20.48 0.54
C THR A 11 2.62 -19.33 1.11
N ALA A 12 1.64 -19.62 1.96
CA ALA A 12 0.83 -18.60 2.63
C ALA A 12 1.67 -17.67 3.52
N ASP A 13 2.64 -18.22 4.27
CA ASP A 13 3.56 -17.42 5.09
C ASP A 13 4.40 -16.47 4.24
N LYS A 14 4.85 -16.93 3.07
CA LYS A 14 5.62 -16.09 2.13
C LYS A 14 4.78 -14.93 1.60
N GLU A 15 3.52 -15.18 1.28
CA GLU A 15 2.60 -14.14 0.80
C GLU A 15 2.34 -13.09 1.89
N LEU A 16 2.12 -13.52 3.13
CA LEU A 16 1.93 -12.62 4.28
C LEU A 16 3.16 -11.76 4.56
N LEU A 17 4.36 -12.34 4.51
CA LEU A 17 5.61 -11.59 4.66
C LEU A 17 5.84 -10.62 3.49
N SER A 18 5.47 -11.03 2.27
CA SER A 18 5.53 -10.15 1.09
C SER A 18 4.59 -8.95 1.25
N TRP A 19 3.35 -9.18 1.70
CA TRP A 19 2.40 -8.12 2.00
C TRP A 19 2.94 -7.17 3.06
N LEU A 20 3.49 -7.70 4.16
CA LEU A 20 4.05 -6.88 5.25
C LEU A 20 5.23 -6.03 4.78
N ARG A 21 6.09 -6.59 3.93
CA ARG A 21 7.19 -5.87 3.28
C ARG A 21 6.68 -4.72 2.41
N ALA A 22 5.65 -4.95 1.60
CA ALA A 22 5.03 -3.93 0.78
C ALA A 22 4.41 -2.83 1.66
N ALA A 23 3.67 -3.18 2.71
CA ALA A 23 3.07 -2.22 3.63
C ALA A 23 4.11 -1.30 4.29
N ILE A 24 5.29 -1.84 4.63
CA ILE A 24 6.39 -1.03 5.18
C ILE A 24 7.04 -0.16 4.10
N ALA A 25 7.25 -0.68 2.89
CA ALA A 25 7.82 0.08 1.78
C ALA A 25 6.92 1.27 1.37
N ASP A 26 5.61 1.06 1.39
CA ASP A 26 4.59 2.07 1.12
C ASP A 26 4.37 3.05 2.28
N ARG A 27 5.14 2.91 3.39
CA ARG A 27 4.99 3.69 4.62
C ARG A 27 3.62 3.60 5.29
N ARG A 28 2.82 2.57 4.95
CA ARG A 28 1.55 2.23 5.63
C ARG A 28 1.77 1.68 7.04
N LEU A 29 2.95 1.11 7.28
CA LEU A 29 3.41 0.63 8.57
C LEU A 29 4.89 0.97 8.76
N THR A 30 5.31 1.17 9.99
CA THR A 30 6.72 1.30 10.37
C THR A 30 7.22 0.02 11.03
N GLN A 31 8.53 -0.26 10.91
CA GLN A 31 9.13 -1.39 11.64
C GLN A 31 9.01 -1.23 13.16
N LEU A 32 8.91 0.01 13.67
CA LEU A 32 8.68 0.28 15.08
C LEU A 32 7.29 -0.15 15.53
N GLU A 33 6.25 0.16 14.77
CA GLU A 33 4.88 -0.28 15.06
C GLU A 33 4.77 -1.80 15.04
N VAL A 34 5.35 -2.45 14.02
CA VAL A 34 5.39 -3.91 13.93
C VAL A 34 6.15 -4.51 15.11
N SER A 35 7.28 -3.92 15.50
CA SER A 35 8.06 -4.36 16.66
C SER A 35 7.27 -4.26 17.96
N ARG A 36 6.58 -3.14 18.18
CA ARG A 36 5.73 -2.95 19.37
C ARG A 36 4.55 -3.92 19.40
N ALA A 37 3.91 -4.16 18.25
CA ALA A 37 2.74 -5.03 18.16
C ALA A 37 3.08 -6.52 18.28
N THR A 38 4.27 -6.93 17.83
CA THR A 38 4.66 -8.35 17.79
C THR A 38 5.65 -8.75 18.88
N GLY A 39 6.30 -7.78 19.54
CA GLY A 39 7.41 -8.03 20.46
C GLY A 39 8.72 -8.43 19.75
N VAL A 40 8.71 -8.55 18.42
CA VAL A 40 9.90 -8.92 17.64
C VAL A 40 10.81 -7.71 17.50
N HIS A 41 12.10 -7.87 17.78
CA HIS A 41 13.06 -6.76 17.68
C HIS A 41 13.22 -6.27 16.23
N GLN A 42 13.35 -4.96 16.01
CA GLN A 42 13.45 -4.38 14.66
C GLN A 42 14.55 -5.01 13.78
N SER A 43 15.71 -5.33 14.37
CA SER A 43 16.79 -6.00 13.63
C SER A 43 16.39 -7.39 13.11
N GLN A 44 15.58 -8.13 13.86
CA GLN A 44 15.05 -9.43 13.45
C GLN A 44 13.97 -9.28 12.37
N ILE A 45 13.09 -8.27 12.51
CA ILE A 45 12.09 -7.93 11.48
C ILE A 45 12.78 -7.62 10.16
N SER A 46 13.81 -6.77 10.17
CA SER A 46 14.56 -6.39 8.97
C SER A 46 15.17 -7.60 8.26
N ARG A 47 15.79 -8.54 9.01
CA ARG A 47 16.37 -9.77 8.46
C ARG A 47 15.31 -10.70 7.87
N ILE A 48 14.17 -10.86 8.54
CA ILE A 48 13.05 -11.68 8.05
C ILE A 48 12.49 -11.11 6.75
N LEU A 49 12.22 -9.80 6.69
CA LEU A 49 11.65 -9.12 5.50
C LEU A 49 12.61 -9.03 4.31
N LYS A 50 13.93 -9.17 4.56
CA LYS A 50 14.94 -9.31 3.51
C LYS A 50 15.03 -10.73 2.94
N GLY A 51 14.30 -11.69 3.49
CA GLY A 51 14.29 -13.07 3.01
C GLY A 51 15.50 -13.89 3.48
N GLU A 52 16.22 -13.44 4.51
CA GLU A 52 17.36 -14.18 5.07
C GLU A 52 16.95 -15.41 5.90
N VAL A 53 15.64 -15.64 6.08
CA VAL A 53 15.10 -16.70 6.92
C VAL A 53 14.41 -17.76 6.05
N LYS A 54 14.91 -19.00 6.14
CA LYS A 54 14.43 -20.15 5.34
C LYS A 54 13.43 -21.05 6.08
N ARG A 55 13.14 -20.77 7.36
CA ARG A 55 12.37 -21.64 8.27
C ARG A 55 11.33 -20.83 9.03
N ALA A 56 10.18 -21.43 9.32
CA ALA A 56 9.17 -20.84 10.19
C ALA A 56 9.67 -20.85 11.64
N SER A 57 10.26 -19.74 12.09
CA SER A 57 10.57 -19.51 13.50
C SER A 57 9.38 -18.86 14.19
N GLU A 58 9.37 -18.85 15.52
CA GLU A 58 8.33 -18.17 16.31
C GLU A 58 8.17 -16.70 15.91
N ASN A 59 9.27 -16.01 15.61
CA ASN A 59 9.26 -14.64 15.11
C ASN A 59 8.61 -14.53 13.72
N VAL A 60 8.85 -15.50 12.82
CA VAL A 60 8.19 -15.53 11.51
C VAL A 60 6.69 -15.73 11.70
N THR A 61 6.28 -16.69 12.55
CA THR A 61 4.88 -16.94 12.85
C THR A 61 4.20 -15.72 13.48
N ALA A 62 4.87 -15.02 14.39
CA ALA A 62 4.36 -13.78 14.99
C ALA A 62 4.15 -12.68 13.94
N LEU A 63 5.09 -12.52 13.00
CA LEU A 63 4.97 -11.56 11.91
C LEU A 63 3.88 -11.95 10.89
N CYS A 64 3.76 -13.23 10.55
CA CYS A 64 2.68 -13.72 9.67
C CYS A 64 1.30 -13.51 10.30
N ARG A 65 1.15 -13.81 11.59
CA ARG A 65 -0.12 -13.57 12.32
C ARG A 65 -0.48 -12.09 12.33
N TYR A 66 0.49 -11.23 12.64
CA TYR A 66 0.30 -9.78 12.58
C TYR A 66 -0.07 -9.32 11.16
N ALA A 67 0.64 -9.79 10.14
CA ALA A 67 0.37 -9.45 8.75
C ALA A 67 -1.03 -9.88 8.31
N ALA A 68 -1.50 -11.07 8.73
CA ALA A 68 -2.83 -11.56 8.41
C ALA A 68 -3.93 -10.74 9.09
N GLU A 69 -3.71 -10.29 10.33
CA GLU A 69 -4.65 -9.43 11.03
C GLU A 69 -4.66 -8.01 10.45
N ALA A 70 -3.48 -7.44 10.22
CA ALA A 70 -3.31 -6.13 9.63
C ALA A 70 -3.87 -6.09 8.19
N SER A 71 -3.66 -7.14 7.39
CA SER A 71 -4.20 -7.22 6.03
C SER A 71 -5.72 -7.26 6.04
N ARG A 72 -6.35 -8.02 6.97
CA ARG A 72 -7.82 -8.00 7.16
C ARG A 72 -8.34 -6.62 7.58
N ARG A 73 -7.65 -5.93 8.49
CA ARG A 73 -8.01 -4.56 8.91
C ARG A 73 -7.81 -3.54 7.78
N THR A 74 -6.81 -3.73 6.93
CA THR A 74 -6.51 -2.90 5.75
C THR A 74 -7.34 -3.32 4.52
N SER A 75 -8.11 -4.42 4.62
CA SER A 75 -9.11 -4.83 3.62
C SER A 75 -10.42 -4.03 3.76
N ILE A 76 -10.52 -3.19 4.78
CA ILE A 76 -11.45 -2.05 4.84
C ILE A 76 -10.81 -0.94 3.99
N PRO A 77 -11.53 -0.30 3.04
CA PRO A 77 -10.96 0.16 1.78
C PRO A 77 -9.67 0.96 1.94
N GLN A 78 -8.60 0.41 1.35
CA GLN A 78 -7.36 1.10 1.04
C GLN A 78 -7.66 2.49 0.46
N GLU A 79 -6.81 3.46 0.78
CA GLU A 79 -6.72 4.76 0.09
C GLU A 79 -7.14 4.60 -1.37
N VAL A 80 -8.30 5.16 -1.70
CA VAL A 80 -8.81 5.14 -3.06
C VAL A 80 -7.67 5.69 -3.94
N PRO A 81 -7.15 4.92 -4.92
CA PRO A 81 -6.09 5.40 -5.80
C PRO A 81 -6.43 6.82 -6.24
N ALA A 82 -5.47 7.75 -6.24
CA ALA A 82 -5.79 9.17 -6.50
C ALA A 82 -6.67 9.39 -7.74
N ALA A 83 -6.53 8.52 -8.75
CA ALA A 83 -7.40 8.43 -9.92
C ALA A 83 -8.87 8.07 -9.60
N ALA A 84 -9.12 7.08 -8.74
CA ALA A 84 -10.46 6.69 -8.31
C ALA A 84 -11.07 7.73 -7.35
N ARG A 85 -10.27 8.43 -6.52
CA ARG A 85 -10.78 9.55 -5.70
C ARG A 85 -11.15 10.72 -6.58
N ALA A 86 -10.33 11.03 -7.58
CA ALA A 86 -10.63 12.05 -8.58
C ALA A 86 -11.88 11.67 -9.41
N ARG A 87 -12.07 10.39 -9.72
CA ARG A 87 -13.27 9.90 -10.43
C ARG A 87 -14.53 10.13 -9.61
N ALA A 88 -14.55 9.75 -8.33
CA ALA A 88 -15.70 9.97 -7.46
C ALA A 88 -16.04 11.46 -7.30
N LEU A 89 -15.04 12.33 -7.18
CA LEU A 89 -15.26 13.78 -7.11
C LEU A 89 -15.81 14.35 -8.42
N LEU A 90 -15.35 13.83 -9.57
CA LEU A 90 -15.90 14.23 -10.86
C LEU A 90 -17.33 13.75 -11.03
N ASP A 91 -17.66 12.53 -10.61
CA ASP A 91 -19.02 12.00 -10.68
C ASP A 91 -19.99 12.83 -9.82
N GLU A 92 -19.57 13.23 -8.61
CA GLU A 92 -20.33 14.15 -7.74
C GLU A 92 -20.48 15.54 -8.36
N LEU A 93 -19.40 16.10 -8.91
CA LEU A 93 -19.42 17.42 -9.53
C LEU A 93 -20.34 17.45 -10.76
N MET A 94 -20.44 16.33 -11.48
CA MET A 94 -21.32 16.17 -12.64
C MET A 94 -22.77 15.84 -12.27
N ASN A 95 -23.09 15.63 -10.99
CA ASN A 95 -24.45 15.38 -10.50
C ASN A 95 -25.26 16.68 -10.34
N GLY A 96 -25.39 17.43 -11.43
CA GLY A 96 -26.13 18.69 -11.51
C GLY A 96 -26.94 18.81 -12.80
N SER A 97 -27.49 20.00 -13.05
CA SER A 97 -28.23 20.31 -14.28
C SER A 97 -27.34 20.26 -15.53
N ALA A 98 -27.95 20.15 -16.71
CA ALA A 98 -27.22 20.13 -17.98
C ALA A 98 -26.37 21.39 -18.22
N GLU A 99 -26.80 22.53 -17.69
CA GLU A 99 -26.07 23.80 -17.77
C GLU A 99 -24.81 23.78 -16.88
N GLU A 100 -24.95 23.30 -15.64
CA GLU A 100 -23.82 23.13 -14.70
C GLU A 100 -22.80 22.13 -15.25
N GLN A 101 -23.27 20.97 -15.73
CA GLN A 101 -22.41 19.96 -16.36
C GLN A 101 -21.61 20.52 -17.54
N ARG A 102 -22.22 21.40 -18.35
CA ARG A 102 -21.56 22.05 -19.48
C ARG A 102 -20.48 23.03 -19.03
N ALA A 103 -20.77 23.88 -18.05
CA ALA A 103 -19.80 24.80 -17.48
C ALA A 103 -18.60 24.07 -16.87
N ILE A 104 -18.85 22.96 -16.16
CA ILE A 104 -17.80 22.10 -15.58
C ILE A 104 -16.94 21.48 -16.68
N ALA A 105 -17.55 20.96 -17.75
CA ALA A 105 -16.83 20.36 -18.87
C ALA A 105 -15.90 21.37 -19.57
N GLU A 106 -16.36 22.62 -19.77
CA GLU A 106 -15.55 23.69 -20.36
C GLU A 106 -14.34 24.05 -19.49
N LEU A 107 -14.53 24.13 -18.16
CA LEU A 107 -13.43 24.39 -17.22
C LEU A 107 -12.40 23.25 -17.22
N LEU A 108 -12.85 22.00 -17.22
CA LEU A 108 -11.96 20.84 -17.30
C LEU A 108 -11.15 20.82 -18.60
N ALA A 109 -11.73 21.23 -19.73
CA ALA A 109 -11.03 21.35 -21.00
C ALA A 109 -9.89 22.39 -20.92
N GLN A 110 -10.13 23.54 -20.28
CA GLN A 110 -9.10 24.57 -20.09
C GLN A 110 -7.94 24.06 -19.22
N LEU A 111 -8.23 23.33 -18.14
CA LEU A 111 -7.21 22.73 -17.26
C LEU A 111 -6.33 21.71 -18.01
N VAL A 112 -6.92 20.92 -18.92
CA VAL A 112 -6.17 19.98 -19.76
C VAL A 112 -5.19 20.72 -20.68
N VAL A 113 -5.65 21.80 -21.32
CA VAL A 113 -4.81 22.64 -22.19
C VAL A 113 -3.66 23.26 -21.40
N ALA A 114 -3.94 23.88 -20.25
CA ALA A 114 -2.93 24.49 -19.41
C ALA A 114 -1.86 23.49 -18.94
N ARG A 115 -2.28 22.31 -18.46
CA ARG A 115 -1.36 21.24 -18.04
C ARG A 115 -0.43 20.80 -19.18
N ASN A 116 -0.98 20.65 -20.39
CA ASN A 116 -0.21 20.23 -21.55
C ASN A 116 0.81 21.31 -21.98
N ALA A 117 0.43 22.59 -21.93
CA ALA A 117 1.33 23.70 -22.18
C ALA A 117 2.50 23.74 -21.17
N SER A 118 2.22 23.59 -19.87
CA SER A 118 3.24 23.54 -18.83
C SER A 118 4.19 22.34 -18.96
N ARG A 119 3.71 21.19 -19.46
CA ARG A 119 4.56 20.02 -19.74
C ARG A 119 5.48 20.25 -20.93
N ARG A 120 4.98 20.86 -22.01
CA ARG A 120 5.78 21.20 -23.19
C ARG A 120 6.89 22.20 -22.85
N ARG A 121 6.62 23.18 -21.99
CA ARG A 121 7.62 24.15 -21.52
C ARG A 121 8.75 23.46 -20.75
N ARG A 122 8.42 22.60 -19.77
CA ARG A 122 9.42 21.82 -19.01
C ARG A 122 10.31 20.92 -19.87
N LYS A 123 9.79 20.38 -20.97
CA LYS A 123 10.57 19.55 -21.91
C LYS A 123 11.53 20.36 -22.80
N ARG A 124 11.33 21.67 -22.94
CA ARG A 124 12.22 22.55 -23.72
C ARG A 124 13.34 23.15 -22.87
N GLU A 125 13.17 23.14 -21.56
CA GLU A 125 14.13 23.69 -20.57
C GLU A 125 15.05 22.59 -19.98
N ALA A 126 14.83 21.32 -20.35
CA ALA A 126 15.61 20.15 -19.96
C ALA A 126 16.31 19.55 -21.17
#